data_AF-A0A3P7P0E6-F1
#
_entry.id   AF-A0A3P7P0E6-F1
#
_cell.length_a   1.000
_cell.length_b   1.000
_cell.length_c   1.000
_cell.angle_alpha   90.00
_cell.angle_beta   90.00
_cell.angle_gamma   90.00
#
_symmetry.space_group_name_H-M   'P 1'
#
loop_
_entity.id
_entity.type
_entity.pdbx_description
1 polymer ?
#
loop_
_entity_poly.entity_id
_entity_poly.type
_entity_poly.pdbx_seq_one_letter_code
_entity_poly.pdbx_strand_id
1 'polypeptide(L)'
;MDPPKPPTQTFRAGCKKCGFTGHLTFQCRNYLRADAAGGVVLDVESTSSESEVDEVLKAAIEAKQAELEAAAAKAAKKASKKKKKKHHGQ
;
A
#
# COMPACT_ATOMS: atom_id res chain seq x y z
N MET A 1 -38.05 -23.94 26.83
CA MET A 1 -36.77 -24.17 26.14
C MET A 1 -37.00 -23.81 24.67
N ASP A 2 -36.40 -22.73 24.19
CA ASP A 2 -36.57 -22.27 22.79
C ASP A 2 -35.79 -23.21 21.84
N PRO A 3 -36.36 -23.67 20.72
CA PRO A 3 -35.65 -24.55 19.80
C PRO A 3 -34.50 -23.79 19.09
N PRO A 4 -33.37 -24.45 18.78
CA PRO A 4 -32.26 -23.80 18.09
C PRO A 4 -32.67 -23.39 16.67
N LYS A 5 -32.63 -22.09 16.41
CA LYS A 5 -32.85 -21.49 15.09
C LYS A 5 -31.88 -22.09 14.06
N PRO A 6 -32.34 -22.54 12.88
CA PRO A 6 -31.45 -23.07 11.85
C PRO A 6 -30.48 -21.98 11.37
N PRO A 7 -29.22 -22.32 11.04
CA PRO A 7 -28.26 -21.33 10.56
C PRO A 7 -28.80 -20.75 9.26
N THR A 8 -29.15 -19.46 9.29
CA THR A 8 -29.48 -18.73 8.07
C THR A 8 -28.24 -18.77 7.20
N GLN A 9 -28.29 -19.50 6.09
CA GLN A 9 -27.24 -19.54 5.10
C GLN A 9 -27.12 -18.11 4.55
N THR A 10 -26.24 -17.32 5.16
CA THR A 10 -25.96 -15.96 4.73
C THR A 10 -25.33 -16.09 3.36
N PHE A 11 -26.13 -15.88 2.31
CA PHE A 11 -25.61 -15.65 0.97
C PHE A 11 -24.71 -14.43 1.10
N ARG A 12 -23.41 -14.67 1.26
CA ARG A 12 -22.41 -13.61 1.35
C ARG A 12 -22.53 -12.82 0.04
N ALA A 13 -23.12 -11.63 0.12
CA ALA A 13 -23.27 -10.68 -1.00
C ALA A 13 -21.91 -10.03 -1.30
N GLY A 14 -20.91 -10.86 -1.57
CA GLY A 14 -19.52 -10.49 -1.69
C GLY A 14 -18.76 -11.51 -2.51
N CYS A 15 -17.51 -11.18 -2.80
CA CYS A 15 -16.68 -12.01 -3.64
C CYS A 15 -16.38 -13.33 -2.93
N LYS A 16 -16.84 -14.44 -3.51
CA LYS A 16 -16.62 -15.79 -2.96
C LYS A 16 -15.15 -16.22 -2.92
N LYS A 17 -14.28 -15.55 -3.68
CA LYS A 17 -12.85 -15.91 -3.79
C LYS A 17 -11.97 -15.16 -2.79
N CYS A 18 -12.19 -13.84 -2.63
CA CYS A 18 -11.40 -13.05 -1.67
C CYS A 18 -12.11 -12.80 -0.33
N GLY A 19 -13.40 -13.15 -0.20
CA GLY A 19 -14.17 -13.01 1.03
C GLY A 19 -14.65 -11.60 1.35
N PHE A 20 -14.20 -10.58 0.61
CA PHE A 20 -14.62 -9.19 0.79
C PHE A 20 -15.97 -8.89 0.14
N THR A 21 -16.79 -8.10 0.83
CA THR A 21 -18.05 -7.57 0.32
C THR A 21 -17.82 -6.41 -0.65
N GLY A 22 -18.87 -6.01 -1.38
CA GLY A 22 -18.82 -4.85 -2.27
C GLY A 22 -18.40 -5.14 -3.72
N HIS A 23 -18.04 -6.38 -4.06
CA HIS A 23 -17.82 -6.79 -5.45
C HIS A 23 -18.12 -8.27 -5.67
N LEU A 24 -18.48 -8.63 -6.91
CA LEU A 24 -18.63 -10.02 -7.34
C LEU A 24 -17.28 -10.61 -7.75
N THR A 25 -17.22 -11.94 -7.86
CA THR A 25 -15.98 -12.67 -8.21
C THR A 25 -15.36 -12.22 -9.53
N PHE A 26 -16.17 -11.92 -10.55
CA PHE A 26 -15.70 -11.45 -11.86
C PHE A 26 -15.14 -10.02 -11.83
N GLN A 27 -15.41 -9.26 -10.76
CA GLN A 27 -14.89 -7.89 -10.54
C GLN A 27 -13.72 -7.89 -9.56
N CYS A 28 -13.29 -9.06 -9.09
CA CYS A 28 -12.34 -9.16 -7.99
C CYS A 28 -10.90 -8.93 -8.48
N ARG A 29 -10.31 -7.79 -8.12
CA ARG A 29 -8.88 -7.51 -8.35
C ARG A 29 -7.96 -8.45 -7.57
N ASN A 30 -8.44 -9.00 -6.45
CA ASN A 30 -7.72 -10.00 -5.65
C ASN A 30 -7.85 -11.42 -6.19
N TYR A 31 -8.62 -11.65 -7.26
CA TYR A 31 -8.81 -13.00 -7.80
C TYR A 31 -7.48 -13.66 -8.22
N LEU A 32 -6.57 -12.88 -8.81
CA LEU A 32 -5.24 -13.36 -9.21
C LEU A 32 -4.32 -13.72 -8.04
N ARG A 33 -4.68 -13.31 -6.81
CA ARG A 33 -3.87 -13.52 -5.60
C ARG A 33 -4.38 -14.65 -4.70
N ALA A 34 -5.58 -15.17 -4.98
CA ALA A 34 -6.24 -16.13 -4.10
C ALA A 34 -5.72 -17.57 -4.23
N ASP A 35 -4.96 -17.89 -5.29
CA ASP A 35 -4.45 -19.25 -5.54
C ASP A 35 -2.97 -19.46 -5.14
N ALA A 36 -2.34 -18.48 -4.50
CA ALA A 36 -0.96 -18.62 -4.04
C ALA A 36 -0.90 -18.57 -2.51
N ALA A 37 -0.90 -19.74 -1.88
CA ALA A 37 -0.40 -19.95 -0.52
C ALA A 37 1.13 -19.69 -0.43
N GLY A 38 1.62 -18.64 -1.06
CA GLY A 38 3.03 -18.27 -1.14
C GLY A 38 3.12 -16.80 -1.54
N GLY A 39 3.76 -16.00 -0.70
CA GLY A 39 3.79 -14.55 -0.80
C GLY A 39 4.10 -14.03 -2.20
N VAL A 40 3.17 -13.27 -2.77
CA VAL A 40 3.44 -12.43 -3.93
C VAL A 40 4.14 -11.16 -3.43
N VAL A 41 5.45 -11.27 -3.27
CA VAL A 41 6.35 -10.13 -3.55
C VAL A 41 6.63 -10.23 -5.04
N LEU A 42 5.64 -9.87 -5.87
CA LEU A 42 5.97 -9.54 -7.25
C LEU A 42 6.76 -8.24 -7.14
N ASP A 43 8.08 -8.34 -7.26
CA ASP A 43 8.93 -7.20 -7.47
C ASP A 43 8.47 -6.53 -8.77
N VAL A 44 7.82 -5.38 -8.63
CA VAL A 44 7.18 -4.65 -9.74
C VAL A 44 8.24 -3.83 -10.48
N GLU A 45 9.36 -4.45 -10.85
CA GLU A 45 10.40 -3.82 -11.67
C GLU A 45 10.65 -4.55 -12.99
N SER A 46 9.99 -5.69 -13.25
CA SER A 46 10.24 -6.49 -14.46
C SER A 46 9.13 -6.47 -15.52
N THR A 47 8.31 -5.43 -15.57
CA THR A 47 7.51 -5.11 -16.78
C THR A 47 8.22 -4.07 -17.65
N SER A 48 9.52 -4.25 -17.90
CA SER A 48 10.23 -3.49 -18.92
C SER A 48 9.81 -3.96 -20.31
N SER A 49 8.87 -3.24 -20.94
CA SER A 49 8.83 -3.09 -22.41
C SER A 49 7.81 -2.02 -22.82
N GLU A 50 8.25 -0.76 -22.94
CA GLU A 50 8.18 0.07 -24.17
C GLU A 50 8.88 1.42 -23.91
N SER A 51 9.91 1.68 -24.71
CA SER A 51 10.90 2.76 -24.56
C SER A 51 10.28 4.17 -24.71
N GLU A 52 10.94 5.19 -24.13
CA GLU A 52 10.59 6.63 -24.08
C GLU A 52 9.72 7.09 -22.90
N VAL A 53 8.62 6.40 -22.57
CA VAL A 53 7.77 6.80 -21.43
C VAL A 53 8.44 6.52 -20.07
N ASP A 54 9.25 5.46 -20.02
CA ASP A 54 9.94 5.01 -18.81
C ASP A 54 11.03 6.00 -18.35
N GLU A 55 11.74 6.64 -19.29
CA GLU A 55 12.80 7.62 -18.97
C GLU A 55 12.23 8.90 -18.34
N VAL A 56 11.10 9.38 -18.87
CA VAL A 56 10.39 10.54 -18.30
C VAL A 56 9.84 10.22 -16.91
N LEU A 57 9.26 9.02 -16.75
CA LEU A 57 8.74 8.57 -15.47
C LEU A 57 9.85 8.42 -14.42
N LYS A 58 10.99 7.84 -14.81
CA LYS A 58 12.16 7.66 -13.95
C LYS A 58 12.75 9.00 -13.49
N ALA A 59 12.87 9.96 -14.41
CA ALA A 59 13.32 11.31 -14.07
C ALA A 59 12.35 12.02 -13.09
N ALA A 60 11.03 11.85 -13.27
CA ALA A 60 10.03 12.42 -12.37
C ALA A 60 10.07 11.79 -10.97
N ILE A 61 10.30 10.49 -10.88
CA ILE A 61 10.43 9.75 -9.61
C ILE A 61 11.69 10.21 -8.86
N GLU A 62 12.83 10.31 -9.56
CA GLU A 62 14.10 10.71 -8.95
C GLU A 62 14.04 12.15 -8.42
N ALA A 63 13.41 13.06 -9.17
CA ALA A 63 13.17 14.44 -8.71
C ALA A 63 12.31 14.51 -7.44
N LYS A 64 11.25 13.69 -7.37
CA LYS A 64 10.39 13.58 -6.19
C LYS A 64 11.15 13.04 -4.97
N GLN A 65 11.99 12.03 -5.16
CA GLN A 65 12.80 11.43 -4.09
C GLN A 65 13.81 12.44 -3.53
N ALA A 66 14.55 13.13 -4.40
CA ALA A 66 15.51 14.15 -4.00
C ALA A 66 14.86 15.31 -3.22
N GLU A 67 13.64 15.73 -3.61
CA GLU A 67 12.89 16.76 -2.89
C GLU A 67 12.49 16.31 -1.48
N LEU A 68 12.02 15.07 -1.33
CA LEU A 68 11.64 14.49 -0.05
C LEU A 68 12.84 14.35 0.89
N GLU A 69 13.99 13.89 0.39
CA GLU A 69 15.22 13.77 1.16
C GLU A 69 15.73 15.14 1.62
N ALA A 70 15.71 16.15 0.74
CA ALA A 70 16.09 17.50 1.08
C ALA A 70 15.15 18.12 2.14
N ALA A 71 13.84 17.87 2.02
CA ALA A 71 12.85 18.31 3.00
C ALA A 71 13.05 17.62 4.37
N ALA A 72 13.29 16.32 4.38
CA ALA A 72 13.56 15.54 5.58
C ALA A 72 14.85 15.99 6.29
N ALA A 73 15.93 16.22 5.54
CA ALA A 73 17.19 16.72 6.09
C ALA A 73 17.04 18.12 6.73
N LYS A 74 16.28 19.01 6.09
CA LYS A 74 15.97 20.35 6.64
C LYS A 74 15.12 20.25 7.91
N ALA A 75 14.13 19.36 7.94
CA ALA A 75 13.30 19.12 9.12
C ALA A 75 14.13 18.58 10.30
N ALA A 76 15.00 17.60 10.04
CA ALA A 76 15.90 17.01 11.04
C ALA A 76 16.86 18.03 11.65
N LYS A 77 17.47 18.90 10.83
CA LYS A 77 18.36 19.99 11.30
C LYS A 77 17.61 21.03 12.16
N LYS A 78 16.37 21.39 11.80
CA LYS A 78 15.54 22.30 12.59
C LYS A 78 15.15 21.69 13.95
N ALA A 79 14.82 20.40 13.97
CA ALA A 79 14.48 19.68 15.19
C ALA A 79 15.66 19.61 16.17
N SER A 80 16.87 19.29 15.68
CA SER A 80 18.09 19.19 16.49
C SER A 80 18.56 20.56 17.02
N LYS A 81 18.46 21.64 16.24
CA LYS A 81 18.70 23.02 16.74
C LYS A 81 17.73 23.43 17.86
N LYS A 82 16.43 23.09 17.73
CA LYS A 82 15.43 23.37 18.79
C LYS A 82 15.75 22.63 20.09
N LYS A 83 16.21 21.37 20.02
CA LYS A 83 16.62 20.59 21.21
C LYS A 83 17.85 21.21 21.90
N LYS A 84 18.87 21.60 21.14
CA LYS A 84 20.10 22.19 21.71
C LYS A 84 19.86 23.54 22.39
N LYS A 85 18.94 24.37 21.87
CA LYS A 85 18.56 25.66 22.46
C LYS A 85 17.78 25.51 23.79
N LYS A 86 17.05 24.40 23.98
CA LYS A 86 16.35 24.09 25.25
C LYS A 86 17.29 23.62 26.37
N HIS A 87 18.44 23.07 26.04
CA HIS A 87 19.40 22.56 27.03
C HIS A 87 20.38 23.63 27.55
N HIS A 88 20.57 24.74 26.82
CA HIS A 88 21.47 25.82 27.24
C HIS A 88 20.81 26.90 28.11
N GLY A 89 19.49 26.79 28.35
CA GLY A 89 18.72 27.73 29.18
C GLY A 89 18.30 27.15 30.54
N GLN A 90 18.98 26.10 31.02
CA GLN A 90 18.89 25.58 32.39
C GLN A 90 20.18 25.88 33.13
#